data_AF-S6SJJ5-F1
#
_entry.id   AF-S6SJJ5-F1
#
_cell.length_a   1.000
_cell.length_b   1.000
_cell.length_c   1.000
_cell.angle_alpha   90.00
_cell.angle_beta   90.00
_cell.angle_gamma   90.00
#
_symmetry.space_group_name_H-M   'P 1'
#
loop_
_entity.id
_entity.type
_entity.pdbx_description
1 polymer ?
#
loop_
_entity_poly.entity_id
_entity_poly.type
_entity_poly.pdbx_seq_one_letter_code
_entity_poly.pdbx_strand_id
1 'polypeptide(L)' 'NATVGAPLDLGDLKAGERYSVLLVPSATGPRLLSATDTLSN' A
#
# COMPACT_ATOMS: atom_id res chain seq x y z
N ASN A 1 -20.83 -0.81 -14.75
CA ASN A 1 -20.59 -1.32 -13.40
C ASN A 1 -19.18 -1.90 -13.41
N ALA A 2 -18.20 -1.29 -12.74
CA ALA A 2 -16.82 -1.74 -12.80
C ALA A 2 -16.61 -2.86 -11.77
N THR A 3 -16.06 -3.99 -12.20
CA THR A 3 -15.68 -5.11 -11.30
C THR A 3 -14.47 -4.69 -10.48
N VAL A 4 -14.70 -3.94 -9.40
CA VAL A 4 -13.66 -3.50 -8.47
C VAL A 4 -13.55 -4.47 -7.30
N GLY A 5 -12.33 -4.65 -6.78
CA GLY A 5 -12.06 -5.44 -5.59
C GLY A 5 -12.53 -4.76 -4.30
N ALA A 6 -12.30 -5.43 -3.16
CA ALA A 6 -12.54 -4.84 -1.85
C ALA A 6 -11.66 -3.60 -1.63
N PRO A 7 -12.14 -2.59 -0.88
CA PRO A 7 -11.32 -1.44 -0.49
C PRO A 7 -10.05 -1.87 0.24
N LEU A 8 -8.94 -1.17 -0.03
CA LEU A 8 -7.71 -1.35 0.71
C LEU A 8 -7.78 -0.54 2.01
N ASP A 9 -7.66 -1.22 3.14
CA ASP A 9 -7.49 -0.57 4.43
C ASP A 9 -6.05 -0.08 4.58
N LEU A 10 -5.89 1.23 4.80
CA LEU A 10 -4.59 1.88 5.02
C LEU A 10 -4.30 2.13 6.50
N GLY A 11 -5.26 1.87 7.39
CA GLY A 11 -5.18 2.25 8.80
C GLY A 11 -5.11 3.76 9.01
N ASP A 12 -4.52 4.16 10.14
CA ASP A 12 -4.39 5.56 10.53
C ASP A 12 -3.18 6.22 9.86
N LEU A 13 -3.42 7.28 9.09
CA LEU A 13 -2.38 8.05 8.41
C LEU A 13 -2.15 9.39 9.12
N LYS A 14 -0.88 9.79 9.23
CA LYS A 14 -0.48 11.04 9.89
C LYS A 14 -0.06 12.11 8.89
N ALA A 15 -0.40 13.36 9.20
CA ALA A 15 0.02 14.50 8.41
C ALA A 15 1.56 14.62 8.38
N GLY A 16 2.11 14.87 7.19
CA GLY A 16 3.55 15.00 6.98
C GLY A 16 4.31 13.68 6.82
N GLU A 17 3.68 12.52 7.05
CA GLU A 17 4.27 11.21 6.72
C GLU A 17 3.99 10.83 5.26
N ARG A 18 4.89 10.05 4.67
CA ARG A 18 4.74 9.49 3.32
C ARG A 18 4.62 7.98 3.41
N TYR A 19 3.57 7.45 2.80
CA TYR A 19 3.28 6.02 2.77
C TYR A 19 3.23 5.52 1.33
N SER A 20 3.79 4.33 1.12
CA SER A 20 3.85 3.67 -0.17
C SER A 20 3.18 2.29 -0.07
N VAL A 21 2.41 1.93 -1.10
CA VAL A 21 1.81 0.60 -1.24
C VAL A 21 2.38 -0.06 -2.50
N LEU A 22 2.98 -1.24 -2.34
CA LEU A 22 3.61 -1.98 -3.42
C LEU A 22 2.86 -3.29 -3.67
N LEU A 23 2.50 -3.52 -4.93
CA LEU A 23 1.99 -4.81 -5.39
C LEU A 23 3.16 -5.63 -5.92
N VAL A 24 3.47 -6.74 -5.26
CA VAL A 24 4.60 -7.61 -5.61
C VAL A 24 4.10 -9.00 -6.01
N PRO A 25 4.50 -9.53 -7.17
CA PRO A 25 4.23 -10.92 -7.53
C PRO A 25 4.88 -11.89 -6.53
N SER A 26 4.20 -12.99 -6.20
CA SER A 26 4.78 -14.09 -5.42
C SER A 26 4.26 -15.45 -5.90
N ALA A 27 4.94 -16.53 -5.50
CA ALA A 27 4.57 -17.90 -5.87
C ALA A 27 3.16 -18.32 -5.42
N THR A 28 2.58 -17.62 -4.44
CA THR A 28 1.24 -17.88 -3.89
C THR A 28 0.20 -16.85 -4.33
N GLY A 29 0.54 -16.01 -5.30
CA GLY A 29 -0.28 -14.90 -5.77
C GLY A 29 0.32 -13.52 -5.45
N PRO A 30 -0.29 -12.45 -5.96
CA PRO A 30 0.17 -11.09 -5.69
C PRO A 30 0.01 -10.74 -4.20
N ARG A 31 0.97 -10.00 -3.66
CA ARG A 31 0.97 -9.52 -2.27
C ARG A 31 1.05 -8.01 -2.24
N LEU A 32 0.29 -7.40 -1.33
CA LEU A 32 0.41 -5.99 -1.02
C LEU A 32 1.36 -5.81 0.15
N LEU A 33 2.31 -4.88 -0.01
CA LEU A 33 3.23 -4.45 1.03
C LEU A 33 3.00 -2.97 1.30
N SER A 34 3.03 -2.59 2.57
CA SER A 34 2.97 -1.20 3.01
C SER A 34 4.35 -0.76 3.50
N ALA A 35 4.79 0.43 3.11
CA ALA A 35 6.06 1.02 3.53
C ALA A 35 5.86 2.47 3.97
N THR A 36 6.66 2.90 4.94
CA THR A 36 6.77 4.31 5.35
C THR A 36 8.10 4.83 4.84
N ASP A 37 8.06 5.87 4.02
CA ASP A 37 9.26 6.45 3.43
C ASP A 37 9.82 7.55 4.34
N THR A 38 11.06 7.36 4.79
CA THR A 38 11.84 8.44 5.42
C THR A 38 12.55 9.23 4.33
N LEU A 39 12.12 10.48 4.12
CA LEU A 39 12.83 11.40 3.22
C LEU A 39 14.18 11.76 3.84
N SER A 40 15.26 11.16 3.37
CA SER A 40 16.62 11.61 3.66
C SER A 40 16.95 12.76 2.72
N ASN A 41 17.03 13.98 3.26
CA ASN A 41 17.49 15.18 2.55
C ASN A 41 18.98 15.41 2.80
#